data_AF-A0A7L2IXE4-F1
#
_entry.id   AF-A0A7L2IXE4-F1
#
_cell.length_a   1.000
_cell.length_b   1.000
_cell.length_c   1.000
_cell.angle_alpha   90.00
_cell.angle_beta   90.00
_cell.angle_gamma   90.00
#
_symmetry.space_group_name_H-M   'P 1'
#
loop_
_entity.id
_entity.type
_entity.pdbx_description
1 polymer ?
#
loop_
_entity_poly.entity_id
_entity_poly.type
_entity_poly.pdbx_seq_one_letter_code
_entity_poly.pdbx_strand_id
1 'polypeptide(L)'
;GVFLLQLPVEADIAPVAQVLVYITAPSREVIADSAKFIVEKCFSNEVDLSFSPSEGLPSSDAHLLFRASPNSLCAVRAVDKSVLLMKSEAELSPSSVYSLLPGKELHGSLYGPDTFLEEPQENCIPLKKIVLNGITYSPVVEMNEEDTYTILKQTSATSTASDCHFLSLKHDANLDLAYLELSVVTFFSISTHSGLLPARHSDTLNTPEKLMETVRKYFPETWIWSLVPISPEGNADLDVTIPDTITEWKANAFCTSADTGFGLSPTVSFRAIQPFFVELTMPYSVVRGESFTLKATVFNYLTACIRVSVTLAQSTHFLAAPVEKEEESRCLCENGRKTVAWLVTPRSLGK
;
A
#
# COMPACT_ATOMS: atom_id res chain seq x y z
N GLY A 1 24.45 -30.09 -20.40
CA GLY A 1 23.56 -29.50 -21.41
C GLY A 1 22.85 -28.32 -20.79
N VAL A 2 22.30 -27.41 -21.59
CA VAL A 2 21.45 -26.32 -21.09
C VAL A 2 20.02 -26.65 -21.49
N PHE A 3 19.12 -26.69 -20.51
CA PHE A 3 17.69 -26.86 -20.74
C PHE A 3 17.00 -25.53 -20.43
N LEU A 4 16.37 -24.92 -21.43
CA LEU A 4 15.70 -23.63 -21.29
C LEU A 4 14.19 -23.84 -21.24
N LEU A 5 13.56 -23.38 -20.17
CA LEU A 5 12.11 -23.37 -19.99
C LEU A 5 11.63 -21.93 -19.90
N GLN A 6 10.58 -21.61 -20.65
CA GLN A 6 9.91 -20.31 -20.57
C GLN A 6 8.62 -20.49 -19.78
N LEU A 7 8.48 -19.75 -18.68
CA LEU A 7 7.30 -19.76 -17.82
C LEU A 7 6.69 -18.36 -17.85
N PRO A 8 5.48 -18.16 -18.42
CA PRO A 8 4.78 -16.90 -18.32
C PRO A 8 4.40 -16.66 -16.84
N VAL A 9 4.66 -15.45 -16.35
CA VAL A 9 4.33 -15.07 -14.98
C VAL A 9 3.00 -14.32 -15.00
N GLU A 10 1.98 -14.92 -14.42
CA GLU A 10 0.63 -14.38 -14.31
C GLU A 10 0.26 -14.18 -12.82
N ALA A 11 -0.82 -13.43 -12.56
CA ALA A 11 -1.22 -13.04 -11.21
C ALA A 11 -1.69 -14.22 -10.33
N ASP A 12 -2.06 -15.35 -10.93
CA ASP A 12 -2.44 -16.58 -10.25
C ASP A 12 -1.25 -17.32 -9.60
N ILE A 13 -0.02 -17.01 -10.00
CA ILE A 13 1.22 -17.60 -9.44
C ILE A 13 1.71 -16.82 -8.21
N ALA A 14 1.18 -15.62 -7.96
CA ALA A 14 1.55 -14.82 -6.80
C ALA A 14 1.04 -15.46 -5.47
N PRO A 15 1.78 -15.33 -4.35
CA PRO A 15 3.01 -14.55 -4.17
C PRO A 15 4.31 -15.34 -4.35
N VAL A 16 4.25 -16.67 -4.50
CA VAL A 16 5.42 -17.55 -4.59
C VAL A 16 5.18 -18.61 -5.66
N ALA A 17 6.01 -18.63 -6.70
CA ALA A 17 6.04 -19.72 -7.67
C ALA A 17 7.01 -20.80 -7.20
N GLN A 18 6.54 -22.04 -7.05
CA GLN A 18 7.40 -23.19 -6.78
C GLN A 18 7.47 -24.07 -8.02
N VAL A 19 8.68 -24.22 -8.58
CA VAL A 19 8.94 -25.00 -9.79
C VAL A 19 9.68 -26.27 -9.39
N LEU A 20 9.14 -27.43 -9.77
CA LEU A 20 9.75 -28.75 -9.59
C LEU A 20 10.13 -29.30 -10.96
N VAL A 21 11.38 -29.73 -11.10
CA VAL A 21 11.86 -30.45 -12.29
C VAL A 21 12.32 -31.84 -11.83
N TYR A 22 11.88 -32.89 -12.51
CA TYR A 22 12.34 -34.24 -12.23
C TYR A 22 12.50 -35.06 -13.52
N ILE A 23 13.38 -36.05 -13.46
CA ILE A 23 13.57 -37.03 -14.54
C ILE A 23 13.51 -38.44 -13.96
N THR A 24 12.94 -39.37 -14.73
CA THR A 24 12.94 -40.80 -14.43
C THR A 24 13.95 -41.51 -15.32
N ALA A 25 15.04 -41.98 -14.74
CA ALA A 25 16.06 -42.72 -15.47
C ALA A 25 15.56 -44.13 -15.85
N PRO A 26 16.15 -44.78 -16.89
CA PRO A 26 15.82 -46.16 -17.24
C PRO A 26 16.07 -47.17 -16.10
N SER A 27 16.94 -46.82 -15.15
CA SER A 27 17.18 -47.56 -13.90
C SER A 27 16.03 -47.51 -12.90
N ARG A 28 14.96 -46.74 -13.20
CA ARG A 28 13.85 -46.37 -12.30
C ARG A 28 14.23 -45.39 -11.18
N GLU A 29 15.43 -44.85 -11.23
CA GLU A 29 15.86 -43.77 -10.36
C GLU A 29 15.18 -42.46 -10.76
N VAL A 30 14.72 -41.68 -9.76
CA VAL A 30 14.18 -40.34 -9.95
C VAL A 30 15.20 -39.35 -9.48
N ILE A 31 15.49 -38.35 -10.30
CA ILE A 31 16.35 -37.23 -9.94
C ILE A 31 15.48 -35.98 -10.04
N ALA A 32 15.38 -35.21 -8.96
CA ALA A 32 14.59 -33.98 -8.92
C ALA A 32 15.37 -32.80 -8.38
N ASP A 33 14.93 -31.61 -8.76
CA ASP A 33 15.37 -30.32 -8.24
C ASP A 33 14.16 -29.38 -8.14
N SER A 34 14.20 -28.43 -7.21
CA SER A 34 13.13 -27.45 -7.06
C SER A 34 13.65 -26.05 -6.78
N ALA A 35 12.93 -25.05 -7.29
CA ALA A 35 13.24 -23.65 -7.07
C ALA A 35 11.98 -22.89 -6.67
N LYS A 36 12.13 -21.97 -5.70
CA LYS A 36 11.09 -21.01 -5.32
C LYS A 36 11.43 -19.64 -5.90
N PHE A 37 10.45 -18.99 -6.51
CA PHE A 37 10.54 -17.64 -7.03
C PHE A 37 9.51 -16.76 -6.33
N ILE A 38 9.96 -15.62 -5.80
CA ILE A 38 9.06 -14.63 -5.22
C ILE A 38 8.43 -13.86 -6.38
N VAL A 39 7.11 -13.92 -6.48
CA VAL A 39 6.33 -13.25 -7.52
C VAL A 39 5.70 -12.00 -6.92
N GLU A 40 5.65 -10.92 -7.70
CA GLU A 40 5.01 -9.69 -7.28
C GLU A 40 3.53 -9.93 -6.98
N LYS A 41 3.03 -9.31 -5.91
CA LYS A 41 1.64 -9.41 -5.47
C LYS A 41 0.77 -8.52 -6.34
N CYS A 42 0.39 -9.03 -7.50
CA CYS A 42 -0.50 -8.37 -8.46
C CYS A 42 -1.89 -9.00 -8.47
N PHE A 43 -2.82 -8.43 -9.21
CA PHE A 43 -4.20 -8.91 -9.31
C PHE A 43 -4.62 -8.99 -10.77
N SER A 44 -5.38 -10.03 -11.14
CA SER A 44 -5.83 -10.22 -12.53
C SER A 44 -6.77 -9.12 -13.02
N ASN A 45 -7.56 -8.54 -12.12
CA ASN A 45 -8.36 -7.35 -12.43
C ASN A 45 -7.50 -6.09 -12.30
N GLU A 46 -6.99 -5.60 -13.42
CA GLU A 46 -6.25 -4.34 -13.47
C GLU A 46 -7.18 -3.15 -13.25
N VAL A 47 -7.01 -2.44 -12.13
CA VAL A 47 -7.84 -1.29 -11.78
C VAL A 47 -7.00 -0.02 -11.87
N ASP A 48 -7.46 0.95 -12.65
CA ASP A 48 -6.90 2.28 -12.73
C ASP A 48 -7.94 3.34 -12.36
N LEU A 49 -7.47 4.37 -11.66
CA LEU A 49 -8.30 5.45 -11.14
C LEU A 49 -7.61 6.76 -11.48
N SER A 50 -8.32 7.73 -12.05
CA SER A 50 -7.73 9.04 -12.35
C SER A 50 -8.72 10.18 -12.23
N PHE A 51 -8.24 11.35 -11.83
CA PHE A 51 -9.05 12.56 -11.80
C PHE A 51 -8.85 13.37 -13.08
N SER A 52 -9.94 13.94 -13.59
CA SER A 52 -9.93 14.88 -14.70
C SER A 52 -10.81 16.09 -14.37
N PRO A 53 -10.23 17.28 -14.14
CA PRO A 53 -8.80 17.57 -13.96
C PRO A 53 -8.23 16.96 -12.66
N SER A 54 -6.90 16.98 -12.47
CA SER A 54 -6.25 16.54 -11.21
C SER A 54 -6.16 17.62 -10.13
N GLU A 55 -6.57 18.84 -10.45
CA GLU A 55 -6.68 19.96 -9.52
C GLU A 55 -7.86 20.86 -9.87
N GLY A 56 -8.37 21.58 -8.89
CA GLY A 56 -9.52 22.45 -9.10
C GLY A 56 -9.81 23.36 -7.91
N LEU A 57 -10.73 24.29 -8.14
CA LEU A 57 -11.21 25.20 -7.11
C LEU A 57 -12.22 24.49 -6.20
N PRO A 58 -12.29 24.85 -4.92
CA PRO A 58 -13.43 24.54 -4.07
C PRO A 58 -14.78 24.77 -4.76
N SER A 59 -15.73 23.86 -4.56
CA SER A 59 -17.08 23.94 -5.11
C SER A 59 -17.21 23.88 -6.65
N SER A 60 -16.13 23.63 -7.40
CA SER A 60 -16.24 23.30 -8.83
C SER A 60 -16.39 21.79 -9.05
N ASP A 61 -16.72 21.40 -10.28
CA ASP A 61 -16.91 20.00 -10.65
C ASP A 61 -15.58 19.35 -11.07
N ALA A 62 -15.46 18.06 -10.79
CA ALA A 62 -14.39 17.19 -11.26
C ALA A 62 -14.95 15.81 -11.60
N HIS A 63 -14.24 15.08 -12.46
CA HIS A 63 -14.62 13.73 -12.85
C HIS A 63 -13.58 12.73 -12.31
N LEU A 64 -14.08 11.65 -11.73
CA LEU A 64 -13.26 10.50 -11.35
C LEU A 64 -13.49 9.38 -12.36
N LEU A 65 -12.44 9.03 -13.08
CA LEU A 65 -12.44 8.07 -14.17
C LEU A 65 -11.92 6.72 -13.68
N PHE A 66 -12.62 5.66 -14.04
CA PHE A 66 -12.32 4.28 -13.69
C PHE A 66 -11.99 3.48 -14.94
N ARG A 67 -10.97 2.62 -14.84
CA ARG A 67 -10.77 1.50 -15.75
C ARG A 67 -10.61 0.22 -14.95
N ALA A 68 -11.38 -0.79 -15.33
CA ALA A 68 -11.26 -2.11 -14.74
C ALA A 68 -11.87 -3.16 -15.68
N SER A 69 -11.87 -4.41 -15.24
CA SER A 69 -12.53 -5.48 -15.99
C SER A 69 -14.01 -5.16 -16.23
N PRO A 70 -14.55 -5.50 -17.43
CA PRO A 70 -15.97 -5.31 -17.75
C PRO A 70 -16.90 -5.87 -16.69
N ASN A 71 -18.01 -5.16 -16.44
CA ASN A 71 -19.05 -5.56 -15.49
C ASN A 71 -18.56 -5.78 -14.04
N SER A 72 -17.38 -5.26 -13.68
CA SER A 72 -16.92 -5.27 -12.31
C SER A 72 -17.66 -4.24 -11.46
N LEU A 73 -17.66 -4.44 -10.14
CA LEU A 73 -18.16 -3.47 -9.18
C LEU A 73 -16.99 -2.89 -8.39
N CYS A 74 -16.80 -1.58 -8.46
CA CYS A 74 -15.72 -0.88 -7.79
C CYS A 74 -16.21 -0.13 -6.55
N ALA A 75 -15.50 -0.27 -5.44
CA ALA A 75 -15.67 0.57 -4.26
C ALA A 75 -14.56 1.61 -4.21
N VAL A 76 -14.94 2.89 -4.14
CA VAL A 76 -14.02 4.02 -4.16
C VAL A 76 -14.09 4.81 -2.87
N ARG A 77 -12.93 5.25 -2.40
CA ARG A 77 -12.81 6.19 -1.29
C ARG A 77 -11.88 7.34 -1.65
N ALA A 78 -12.17 8.54 -1.15
CA ALA A 78 -11.25 9.67 -1.16
C ALA A 78 -11.24 10.35 0.22
N VAL A 79 -10.05 10.51 0.80
CA VAL A 79 -9.85 11.07 2.14
C VAL A 79 -8.84 12.21 2.11
N ASP A 80 -8.97 13.14 3.07
CA ASP A 80 -8.01 14.23 3.21
C ASP A 80 -6.63 13.69 3.60
N LYS A 81 -5.55 14.21 3.00
CA LYS A 81 -4.17 13.82 3.32
C LYS A 81 -3.83 13.91 4.81
N SER A 82 -4.39 14.87 5.54
CA SER A 82 -4.21 15.01 6.99
C SER A 82 -4.74 13.82 7.78
N VAL A 83 -5.80 13.15 7.31
CA VAL A 83 -6.34 11.92 7.93
C VAL A 83 -5.36 10.76 7.77
N LEU A 84 -4.73 10.65 6.60
CA LEU A 84 -3.71 9.62 6.35
C LEU A 84 -2.44 9.82 7.17
N LEU A 85 -2.08 11.08 7.45
CA LEU A 85 -0.95 11.38 8.34
C LEU A 85 -1.22 10.98 9.79
N MET A 86 -2.48 10.90 10.20
CA MET A 86 -2.88 10.49 11.56
C MET A 86 -2.96 8.97 11.73
N LYS A 87 -3.33 8.23 10.67
CA LYS A 87 -3.48 6.76 10.69
C LYS A 87 -3.15 6.13 9.33
N SER A 88 -1.85 6.00 9.02
CA SER A 88 -1.38 5.38 7.78
C SER A 88 -1.53 3.86 7.73
N GLU A 89 -1.61 3.20 8.89
CA GLU A 89 -1.66 1.73 9.03
C GLU A 89 -2.96 1.08 8.51
N ALA A 90 -3.94 1.87 8.06
CA ALA A 90 -5.23 1.39 7.58
C ALA A 90 -5.37 1.37 6.04
N GLU A 91 -4.30 1.65 5.29
CA GLU A 91 -4.38 1.61 3.82
C GLU A 91 -4.37 0.18 3.28
N LEU A 92 -5.40 -0.13 2.49
CA LEU A 92 -5.44 -1.36 1.71
C LEU A 92 -4.30 -1.34 0.69
N SER A 93 -3.47 -2.37 0.76
CA SER A 93 -2.33 -2.62 -0.12
C SER A 93 -2.37 -4.06 -0.64
N PRO A 94 -1.70 -4.37 -1.76
CA PRO A 94 -1.63 -5.76 -2.24
C PRO A 94 -1.09 -6.71 -1.17
N SER A 95 -0.08 -6.29 -0.40
CA SER A 95 0.47 -7.07 0.71
C SER A 95 -0.57 -7.36 1.79
N SER A 96 -1.41 -6.39 2.16
CA SER A 96 -2.48 -6.59 3.14
C SER A 96 -3.49 -7.65 2.66
N VAL A 97 -3.92 -7.61 1.40
CA VAL A 97 -4.90 -8.55 0.81
C VAL A 97 -4.31 -9.95 0.72
N TYR A 98 -3.12 -10.08 0.14
CA TYR A 98 -2.40 -11.36 0.09
C TYR A 98 -2.09 -11.89 1.49
N SER A 99 -2.01 -11.04 2.52
CA SER A 99 -1.77 -11.51 3.88
C SER A 99 -2.96 -12.27 4.47
N LEU A 100 -4.18 -12.01 3.96
CA LEU A 100 -5.43 -12.65 4.40
C LEU A 100 -5.67 -14.01 3.74
N LEU A 101 -4.96 -14.35 2.66
CA LEU A 101 -5.13 -15.63 1.98
C LEU A 101 -4.61 -16.78 2.87
N PRO A 102 -5.44 -17.81 3.15
CA PRO A 102 -4.98 -19.01 3.85
C PRO A 102 -4.09 -19.86 2.93
N GLY A 103 -3.07 -20.51 3.49
CA GLY A 103 -2.28 -21.50 2.75
C GLY A 103 -1.41 -20.94 1.60
N LYS A 104 -0.75 -19.80 1.82
CA LYS A 104 0.11 -19.12 0.81
C LYS A 104 1.30 -19.95 0.33
N GLU A 105 1.72 -20.90 1.15
CA GLU A 105 2.74 -21.88 0.82
C GLU A 105 2.24 -23.25 1.28
N LEU A 106 2.26 -24.23 0.37
CA LEU A 106 2.18 -25.63 0.75
C LEU A 106 3.52 -26.01 1.39
N HIS A 107 3.63 -25.82 2.70
CA HIS A 107 4.65 -26.52 3.46
C HIS A 107 4.23 -27.99 3.58
N GLY A 108 5.15 -28.90 3.27
CA GLY A 108 4.94 -30.35 3.31
C GLY A 108 4.13 -30.77 4.53
N SER A 109 3.09 -31.57 4.27
CA SER A 109 2.03 -32.03 5.18
C SER A 109 1.96 -31.37 6.57
N LEU A 110 0.97 -30.49 6.76
CA LEU A 110 0.50 -30.07 8.07
C LEU A 110 -0.14 -31.26 8.80
N TYR A 111 0.67 -32.17 9.34
CA TYR A 111 0.21 -33.09 10.37
C TYR A 111 0.32 -32.38 11.71
N GLY A 112 -0.82 -32.18 12.37
CA GLY A 112 -0.87 -31.76 13.77
C GLY A 112 -0.13 -32.76 14.67
N PRO A 113 0.16 -32.40 15.93
CA PRO A 113 1.04 -33.15 16.83
C PRO A 113 0.61 -34.59 17.18
N ASP A 114 -0.48 -35.10 16.61
CA ASP A 114 -1.10 -36.38 16.97
C ASP A 114 -1.41 -37.30 15.78
N THR A 115 -0.73 -37.18 14.64
CA THR A 115 -0.94 -38.15 13.54
C THR A 115 0.37 -38.61 12.91
N PHE A 116 1.04 -39.53 13.59
CA PHE A 116 2.05 -40.41 13.00
C PHE A 116 1.36 -41.39 12.05
N LEU A 117 1.11 -40.96 10.82
CA LEU A 117 1.01 -41.86 9.68
C LEU A 117 2.26 -41.66 8.83
N GLU A 118 3.42 -42.00 9.40
CA GLU A 118 4.45 -42.59 8.55
C GLU A 118 3.84 -43.89 8.03
N GLU A 119 3.45 -43.90 6.76
CA GLU A 119 3.20 -45.18 6.09
C GLU A 119 4.43 -46.05 6.34
N PRO A 120 4.25 -47.27 6.90
CA PRO A 120 5.37 -48.06 7.37
C PRO A 120 6.33 -48.31 6.21
N GLN A 121 7.61 -48.12 6.51
CA GLN A 121 8.75 -48.31 5.61
C GLN A 121 8.89 -49.81 5.25
N GLU A 122 7.94 -50.36 4.50
CA GLU A 122 7.71 -51.80 4.45
C GLU A 122 8.70 -52.58 3.57
N ASN A 123 9.59 -51.95 2.79
CA ASN A 123 10.43 -52.68 1.82
C ASN A 123 11.88 -52.17 1.70
N CYS A 124 12.48 -51.66 2.79
CA CYS A 124 13.84 -51.13 2.72
C CYS A 124 14.90 -52.22 2.92
N ILE A 125 15.90 -52.25 2.03
CA ILE A 125 17.01 -53.22 2.11
C ILE A 125 17.87 -52.86 3.34
N PRO A 126 18.05 -53.78 4.31
CA PRO A 126 18.89 -53.51 5.45
C PRO A 126 20.35 -53.37 4.99
N LEU A 127 21.00 -52.28 5.41
CA LEU A 127 22.42 -52.04 5.18
C LEU A 127 23.25 -53.13 5.88
N LYS A 128 23.73 -54.11 5.10
CA LYS A 128 24.57 -55.20 5.62
C LYS A 128 26.04 -54.87 5.44
N LYS A 129 26.82 -55.02 6.52
CA LYS A 129 28.29 -54.99 6.45
C LYS A 129 28.78 -56.20 5.66
N ILE A 130 29.66 -55.99 4.70
CA ILE A 130 30.22 -57.05 3.86
C ILE A 130 31.67 -57.26 4.28
N VAL A 131 32.05 -58.51 4.56
CA VAL A 131 33.46 -58.86 4.82
C VAL A 131 34.01 -59.55 3.58
N LEU A 132 34.96 -58.91 2.90
CA LEU A 132 35.64 -59.47 1.73
C LEU A 132 37.14 -59.56 2.03
N ASN A 133 37.71 -60.77 1.93
CA ASN A 133 39.14 -61.01 2.19
C ASN A 133 39.67 -60.46 3.54
N GLY A 134 38.85 -60.54 4.60
CA GLY A 134 39.21 -60.04 5.93
C GLY A 134 39.05 -58.52 6.13
N ILE A 135 38.66 -57.79 5.08
CA ILE A 135 38.35 -56.36 5.15
C ILE A 135 36.84 -56.18 5.30
N THR A 136 36.41 -55.44 6.31
CA THR A 136 35.00 -55.15 6.56
C THR A 136 34.62 -53.85 5.86
N TYR A 137 33.78 -53.95 4.85
CA TYR A 137 33.16 -52.83 4.16
C TYR A 137 31.83 -52.51 4.86
N SER A 138 31.74 -51.31 5.43
CA SER A 138 30.49 -50.78 5.96
C SER A 138 29.97 -49.75 4.95
N PRO A 139 28.72 -49.84 4.49
CA PRO A 139 28.16 -48.82 3.62
C PRO A 139 28.12 -47.49 4.39
N VAL A 140 28.71 -46.46 3.80
CA VAL A 140 28.65 -45.09 4.31
C VAL A 140 27.35 -44.48 3.80
N VAL A 141 26.50 -44.02 4.72
CA VAL A 141 25.32 -43.23 4.38
C VAL A 141 25.69 -41.78 4.63
N GLU A 142 25.79 -40.98 3.57
CA GLU A 142 25.93 -39.54 3.71
C GLU A 142 24.59 -38.96 4.19
N MET A 143 24.53 -38.54 5.45
CA MET A 143 23.28 -38.18 6.12
C MET A 143 22.80 -36.74 5.87
N ASN A 144 23.53 -35.97 5.06
CA ASN A 144 23.30 -34.54 4.82
C ASN A 144 22.94 -34.19 3.37
N GLU A 145 22.77 -35.18 2.50
CA GLU A 145 22.28 -34.92 1.14
C GLU A 145 20.76 -34.80 1.15
N GLU A 146 20.25 -33.75 0.49
CA GLU A 146 18.82 -33.54 0.30
C GLU A 146 18.31 -34.61 -0.69
N ASP A 147 17.54 -35.58 -0.18
CA ASP A 147 17.03 -36.66 -1.01
C ASP A 147 15.85 -36.20 -1.89
N THR A 148 15.69 -36.87 -3.03
CA THR A 148 14.60 -36.58 -3.98
C THR A 148 13.23 -36.72 -3.32
N TYR A 149 13.10 -37.56 -2.30
CA TYR A 149 11.87 -37.68 -1.50
C TYR A 149 11.54 -36.38 -0.75
N THR A 150 12.53 -35.75 -0.12
CA THR A 150 12.37 -34.47 0.60
C THR A 150 11.94 -33.36 -0.35
N ILE A 151 12.56 -33.27 -1.53
CA ILE A 151 12.19 -32.29 -2.58
C ILE A 151 10.73 -32.51 -3.04
N LEU A 152 10.33 -33.75 -3.29
CA LEU A 152 8.97 -34.09 -3.70
C LEU A 152 7.93 -33.87 -2.59
N LYS A 153 8.28 -34.14 -1.33
CA LYS A 153 7.40 -33.95 -0.17
C LYS A 153 7.18 -32.47 0.17
N GLN A 154 8.19 -31.62 -0.08
CA GLN A 154 8.09 -30.18 0.12
C GLN A 154 7.34 -29.46 -1.01
N THR A 155 7.20 -30.10 -2.18
CA THR A 155 6.53 -29.53 -3.37
C THR A 155 5.15 -30.14 -3.63
N SER A 156 4.85 -31.34 -3.12
CA SER A 156 3.58 -32.03 -3.35
C SER A 156 2.96 -32.55 -2.05
N ALA A 157 1.63 -32.41 -1.90
CA ALA A 157 0.89 -32.88 -0.72
C ALA A 157 0.73 -34.42 -0.67
N THR A 158 1.12 -35.13 -1.72
CA THR A 158 0.98 -36.59 -1.85
C THR A 158 2.07 -37.14 -2.76
N SER A 159 3.26 -37.40 -2.20
CA SER A 159 4.23 -38.28 -2.83
C SER A 159 4.09 -39.68 -2.23
N THR A 160 3.32 -40.56 -2.88
CA THR A 160 3.42 -42.01 -2.65
C THR A 160 4.69 -42.50 -3.34
N ALA A 161 5.85 -42.18 -2.76
CA ALA A 161 7.12 -42.74 -3.20
C ALA A 161 7.24 -44.15 -2.60
N SER A 162 6.70 -45.14 -3.30
CA SER A 162 6.71 -46.54 -2.87
C SER A 162 8.04 -47.26 -3.12
N ASP A 163 9.15 -46.55 -3.34
CA ASP A 163 10.44 -47.18 -3.61
C ASP A 163 11.49 -46.75 -2.60
N CYS A 164 12.03 -47.71 -1.87
CA CYS A 164 12.96 -47.54 -0.76
C CYS A 164 14.37 -47.02 -1.15
N HIS A 165 14.55 -46.60 -2.41
CA HIS A 165 15.77 -45.96 -2.89
C HIS A 165 15.92 -44.50 -2.45
N PHE A 166 14.87 -43.90 -1.86
CA PHE A 166 14.78 -42.46 -1.65
C PHE A 166 14.89 -41.96 -0.20
N LEU A 167 15.24 -42.79 0.77
CA LEU A 167 15.32 -42.37 2.19
C LEU A 167 16.75 -42.37 2.72
N SER A 168 17.27 -41.18 3.04
CA SER A 168 18.41 -41.07 3.96
C SER A 168 17.91 -41.26 5.40
N LEU A 169 18.34 -42.35 6.04
CA LEU A 169 17.98 -42.65 7.44
C LEU A 169 18.69 -41.67 8.38
N LYS A 170 17.99 -40.63 8.85
CA LYS A 170 18.46 -39.82 9.98
C LYS A 170 18.24 -40.61 11.28
N HIS A 171 19.33 -40.92 11.99
CA HIS A 171 19.26 -41.31 13.39
C HIS A 171 19.59 -40.10 14.26
N ASP A 172 18.71 -39.86 15.23
CA ASP A 172 18.83 -38.82 16.25
C ASP A 172 20.14 -39.01 17.04
N ALA A 173 21.10 -38.13 16.80
CA ALA A 173 22.27 -37.98 17.64
C ALA A 173 22.19 -36.62 18.32
N ASN A 174 21.62 -36.62 19.52
CA ASN A 174 21.83 -35.59 20.52
C ASN A 174 23.33 -35.29 20.62
N LEU A 175 23.74 -34.10 20.18
CA LEU A 175 24.98 -33.50 20.61
C LEU A 175 24.85 -31.97 20.62
N ASP A 176 24.66 -31.47 21.83
CA ASP A 176 25.04 -30.14 22.29
C ASP A 176 26.30 -29.64 21.57
N LEU A 177 26.31 -28.39 21.10
CA LEU A 177 27.47 -27.49 21.15
C LEU A 177 27.17 -26.09 20.59
N ALA A 178 27.02 -25.17 21.54
CA ALA A 178 27.69 -23.87 21.65
C ALA A 178 27.71 -22.89 20.46
N TYR A 179 26.97 -21.80 20.67
CA TYR A 179 27.06 -20.48 20.08
C TYR A 179 28.50 -19.97 19.84
N LEU A 180 28.75 -19.45 18.64
CA LEU A 180 29.79 -18.44 18.37
C LEU A 180 29.24 -17.41 17.36
N GLU A 181 28.91 -16.24 17.90
CA GLU A 181 28.66 -14.98 17.21
C GLU A 181 29.92 -14.47 16.51
N LEU A 182 29.81 -13.95 15.28
CA LEU A 182 30.80 -13.01 14.75
C LEU A 182 30.19 -11.99 13.79
N SER A 183 30.36 -10.73 14.18
CA SER A 183 30.03 -9.48 13.50
C SER A 183 30.75 -9.30 12.16
N VAL A 184 30.10 -8.64 11.19
CA VAL A 184 30.78 -8.05 10.02
C VAL A 184 30.43 -6.58 9.89
N VAL A 185 31.49 -5.78 9.77
CA VAL A 185 31.53 -4.32 9.77
C VAL A 185 31.30 -3.77 8.35
N THR A 186 30.66 -2.61 8.31
CA THR A 186 30.37 -1.71 7.18
C THR A 186 31.57 -1.31 6.32
N PHE A 187 31.36 -1.14 5.01
CA PHE A 187 32.15 -0.23 4.16
C PHE A 187 31.24 0.63 3.26
N PHE A 188 31.34 1.94 3.46
CA PHE A 188 30.79 3.00 2.61
C PHE A 188 31.63 3.16 1.34
N SER A 189 30.97 3.45 0.21
CA SER A 189 31.60 3.97 -1.01
C SER A 189 31.04 5.37 -1.32
N ILE A 190 31.95 6.33 -1.52
CA ILE A 190 31.65 7.71 -1.91
C ILE A 190 31.79 7.80 -3.44
N SER A 191 30.86 8.49 -4.10
CA SER A 191 31.07 9.00 -5.45
C SER A 191 30.56 10.43 -5.56
N THR A 192 31.47 11.31 -5.95
CA THR A 192 31.28 12.72 -6.28
C THR A 192 30.77 12.86 -7.70
N HIS A 193 29.77 13.70 -7.97
CA HIS A 193 29.72 14.52 -9.18
C HIS A 193 28.83 15.76 -9.00
N SER A 194 29.25 16.79 -9.71
CA SER A 194 28.87 18.20 -9.67
C SER A 194 27.85 18.58 -10.76
N GLY A 195 26.98 19.56 -10.49
CA GLY A 195 26.66 20.64 -11.44
C GLY A 195 25.24 20.78 -12.02
N LEU A 196 24.63 21.92 -11.67
CA LEU A 196 23.85 22.90 -12.47
C LEU A 196 22.37 22.70 -12.92
N LEU A 197 21.59 23.71 -12.45
CA LEU A 197 20.49 24.52 -13.04
C LEU A 197 19.02 24.08 -12.94
N PRO A 198 18.12 24.99 -12.49
CA PRO A 198 16.68 24.81 -12.54
C PRO A 198 16.09 25.29 -13.87
N ALA A 199 15.18 24.51 -14.44
CA ALA A 199 14.39 24.86 -15.60
C ALA A 199 13.23 25.79 -15.21
N ARG A 200 13.08 26.88 -15.98
CA ARG A 200 12.04 27.90 -15.87
C ARG A 200 10.69 27.34 -16.32
N HIS A 201 9.66 27.49 -15.50
CA HIS A 201 8.27 27.35 -15.93
C HIS A 201 7.75 28.73 -16.38
N SER A 202 7.07 28.75 -17.53
CA SER A 202 6.47 29.94 -18.15
C SER A 202 5.01 30.01 -17.76
N ASP A 203 4.64 30.96 -16.89
CA ASP A 203 3.25 31.24 -16.56
C ASP A 203 2.58 32.06 -17.66
N THR A 204 1.45 31.55 -18.15
CA THR A 204 0.55 32.26 -19.07
C THR A 204 -0.50 33.00 -18.24
N LEU A 205 -0.61 34.30 -18.51
CA LEU A 205 -1.49 35.26 -17.85
C LEU A 205 -2.94 35.04 -18.28
N ASN A 206 -3.80 34.53 -17.40
CA ASN A 206 -5.24 34.46 -17.62
C ASN A 206 -5.98 35.65 -16.99
N THR A 207 -6.84 36.24 -17.83
CA THR A 207 -7.80 37.33 -17.60
C THR A 207 -8.66 37.10 -16.35
N PRO A 208 -9.00 38.15 -15.56
CA PRO A 208 -9.73 37.98 -14.30
C PRO A 208 -11.18 37.54 -14.57
N GLU A 209 -11.43 36.26 -14.28
CA GLU A 209 -12.75 35.68 -14.17
C GLU A 209 -13.47 36.30 -12.95
N LYS A 210 -14.76 36.57 -13.14
CA LYS A 210 -15.63 37.26 -12.19
C LYS A 210 -15.63 36.55 -10.83
N LEU A 211 -15.09 37.23 -9.81
CA LEU A 211 -14.96 36.70 -8.45
C LEU A 211 -16.35 36.52 -7.82
N MET A 212 -16.89 35.31 -7.91
CA MET A 212 -18.05 34.90 -7.12
C MET A 212 -17.56 34.62 -5.70
N GLU A 213 -18.13 35.32 -4.71
CA GLU A 213 -17.87 35.04 -3.30
C GLU A 213 -18.54 33.72 -2.91
N THR A 214 -17.81 32.61 -3.03
CA THR A 214 -18.24 31.32 -2.48
C THR A 214 -17.86 31.25 -1.00
N VAL A 215 -18.87 31.35 -0.12
CA VAL A 215 -18.70 31.11 1.31
C VAL A 215 -18.48 29.62 1.53
N ARG A 216 -17.26 29.25 1.92
CA ARG A 216 -16.87 27.87 2.21
C ARG A 216 -17.56 27.33 3.45
N LYS A 217 -18.21 26.17 3.34
CA LYS A 217 -18.98 25.53 4.42
C LYS A 217 -18.75 24.03 4.53
N TYR A 218 -18.36 23.36 3.45
CA TYR A 218 -18.25 21.91 3.40
C TYR A 218 -16.81 21.44 3.60
N PHE A 219 -16.49 21.05 4.84
CA PHE A 219 -15.14 20.62 5.26
C PHE A 219 -15.13 19.18 5.78
N PRO A 220 -15.35 18.17 4.92
CA PRO A 220 -15.36 16.78 5.34
C PRO A 220 -13.94 16.24 5.59
N GLU A 221 -13.83 15.15 6.34
CA GLU A 221 -12.60 14.33 6.42
C GLU A 221 -12.55 13.29 5.30
N THR A 222 -13.71 12.82 4.84
CA THR A 222 -13.90 11.87 3.73
C THR A 222 -14.75 12.52 2.66
N TRP A 223 -14.22 12.62 1.44
CA TRP A 223 -14.89 13.26 0.31
C TRP A 223 -15.76 12.27 -0.47
N ILE A 224 -15.20 11.12 -0.86
CA ILE A 224 -15.87 10.13 -1.71
C ILE A 224 -15.97 8.81 -0.93
N TRP A 225 -17.15 8.20 -0.98
CA TRP A 225 -17.41 6.85 -0.46
C TRP A 225 -18.57 6.23 -1.23
N SER A 226 -18.25 5.53 -2.33
CA SER A 226 -19.25 5.12 -3.32
C SER A 226 -18.96 3.75 -3.94
N LEU A 227 -20.01 3.13 -4.49
CA LEU A 227 -19.91 1.96 -5.35
C LEU A 227 -20.20 2.38 -6.79
N VAL A 228 -19.34 1.98 -7.73
CA VAL A 228 -19.42 2.33 -9.15
C VAL A 228 -19.39 1.04 -9.98
N PRO A 229 -20.47 0.73 -10.72
CA PRO A 229 -20.45 -0.38 -11.67
C PRO A 229 -19.67 0.01 -12.92
N ILE A 230 -18.83 -0.91 -13.41
CA ILE A 230 -18.01 -0.70 -14.60
C ILE A 230 -18.77 -1.18 -15.83
N SER A 231 -18.70 -0.39 -16.91
CA SER A 231 -19.39 -0.70 -18.16
C SER A 231 -18.84 -1.97 -18.83
N PRO A 232 -19.56 -2.56 -19.79
CA PRO A 232 -19.05 -3.65 -20.61
C PRO A 232 -17.75 -3.31 -21.38
N GLU A 233 -17.50 -2.03 -21.62
CA GLU A 233 -16.28 -1.52 -22.27
C GLU A 233 -15.10 -1.34 -21.28
N GLY A 234 -15.31 -1.64 -19.99
CA GLY A 234 -14.26 -1.56 -18.97
C GLY A 234 -14.00 -0.15 -18.44
N ASN A 235 -14.91 0.81 -18.67
CA ASN A 235 -14.75 2.19 -18.20
C ASN A 235 -15.96 2.62 -17.36
N ALA A 236 -15.76 3.58 -16.46
CA ALA A 236 -16.84 4.32 -15.81
C ALA A 236 -16.35 5.71 -15.40
N ASP A 237 -17.28 6.62 -15.18
CA ASP A 237 -17.03 7.96 -14.68
C ASP A 237 -17.97 8.27 -13.51
N LEU A 238 -17.47 9.08 -12.57
CA LEU A 238 -18.21 9.58 -11.43
C LEU A 238 -18.02 11.10 -11.34
N ASP A 239 -19.10 11.83 -11.57
CA ASP A 239 -19.16 13.27 -11.35
C ASP A 239 -19.14 13.58 -9.85
N VAL A 240 -18.22 14.44 -9.45
CA VAL A 240 -18.04 14.84 -8.05
C VAL A 240 -17.84 16.35 -7.92
N THR A 241 -18.45 16.94 -6.89
CA THR A 241 -18.20 18.33 -6.52
C THR A 241 -17.04 18.39 -5.53
N ILE A 242 -16.07 19.25 -5.80
CA ILE A 242 -14.87 19.41 -4.98
C ILE A 242 -15.23 20.06 -3.63
N PRO A 243 -14.78 19.51 -2.48
CA PRO A 243 -15.08 20.07 -1.17
C PRO A 243 -14.40 21.43 -0.95
N ASP A 244 -14.86 22.15 0.08
CA ASP A 244 -14.30 23.48 0.39
C ASP A 244 -12.97 23.43 1.15
N THR A 245 -12.56 22.24 1.57
CA THR A 245 -11.25 22.01 2.18
C THR A 245 -10.15 22.17 1.12
N ILE A 246 -9.30 23.17 1.32
CA ILE A 246 -8.13 23.44 0.47
C ILE A 246 -7.02 22.50 0.93
N THR A 247 -6.91 21.35 0.27
CA THR A 247 -6.07 20.23 0.69
C THR A 247 -5.69 19.38 -0.51
N GLU A 248 -4.87 18.36 -0.27
CA GLU A 248 -4.67 17.27 -1.20
C GLU A 248 -5.54 16.08 -0.77
N TRP A 249 -6.45 15.66 -1.64
CA TRP A 249 -7.28 14.48 -1.45
C TRP A 249 -6.56 13.25 -2.01
N LYS A 250 -6.57 12.16 -1.25
CA LYS A 250 -6.01 10.87 -1.68
C LYS A 250 -7.14 9.88 -1.91
N ALA A 251 -7.21 9.34 -3.11
CA ALA A 251 -8.26 8.42 -3.52
C ALA A 251 -7.69 7.09 -4.00
N ASN A 252 -8.36 6.00 -3.68
CA ASN A 252 -8.10 4.68 -4.24
C ASN A 252 -9.41 3.89 -4.35
N ALA A 253 -9.38 2.84 -5.15
CA ALA A 253 -10.53 1.96 -5.36
C ALA A 253 -10.10 0.50 -5.40
N PHE A 254 -11.01 -0.40 -5.02
CA PHE A 254 -10.88 -1.81 -5.31
C PHE A 254 -12.10 -2.29 -6.08
N CYS A 255 -11.93 -3.25 -6.97
CA CYS A 255 -12.99 -3.75 -7.83
C CYS A 255 -13.09 -5.27 -7.74
N THR A 256 -14.32 -5.79 -7.85
CA THR A 256 -14.58 -7.23 -7.89
C THR A 256 -15.31 -7.59 -9.18
N SER A 257 -14.79 -8.59 -9.88
CA SER A 257 -15.37 -9.18 -11.07
C SER A 257 -15.60 -10.68 -10.86
N ALA A 258 -16.64 -11.24 -11.48
CA ALA A 258 -16.85 -12.68 -11.49
C ALA A 258 -15.78 -13.41 -12.34
N ASP A 259 -15.29 -12.77 -13.40
CA ASP A 259 -14.38 -13.39 -14.37
C ASP A 259 -12.91 -13.21 -13.99
N THR A 260 -12.53 -12.02 -13.50
CA THR A 260 -11.14 -11.64 -13.20
C THR A 260 -10.85 -11.47 -11.71
N GLY A 261 -11.86 -11.65 -10.85
CA GLY A 261 -11.69 -11.60 -9.40
C GLY A 261 -11.48 -10.19 -8.84
N PHE A 262 -10.67 -10.10 -7.80
CA PHE A 262 -10.36 -8.86 -7.09
C PHE A 262 -9.30 -8.04 -7.84
N GLY A 263 -9.38 -6.71 -7.75
CA GLY A 263 -8.40 -5.76 -8.26
C GLY A 263 -8.30 -4.54 -7.35
N LEU A 264 -7.13 -3.90 -7.30
CA LEU A 264 -6.86 -2.75 -6.45
C LEU A 264 -6.13 -1.67 -7.24
N SER A 265 -6.63 -0.44 -7.17
CA SER A 265 -6.02 0.71 -7.84
C SER A 265 -4.82 1.25 -7.05
N PRO A 266 -3.85 1.89 -7.72
CA PRO A 266 -2.93 2.78 -7.05
C PRO A 266 -3.67 3.95 -6.40
N THR A 267 -3.05 4.58 -5.40
CA THR A 267 -3.58 5.80 -4.78
C THR A 267 -3.29 7.00 -5.68
N VAL A 268 -4.34 7.70 -6.10
CA VAL A 268 -4.26 8.94 -6.87
C VAL A 268 -4.56 10.16 -6.02
N SER A 269 -4.12 11.31 -6.51
CA SER A 269 -4.18 12.56 -5.75
C SER A 269 -4.97 13.61 -6.51
N PHE A 270 -5.81 14.35 -5.80
CA PHE A 270 -6.51 15.51 -6.32
C PHE A 270 -6.18 16.74 -5.47
N ARG A 271 -5.83 17.86 -6.11
CA ARG A 271 -5.45 19.08 -5.40
C ARG A 271 -6.57 20.11 -5.42
N ALA A 272 -7.22 20.31 -4.27
CA ALA A 272 -8.13 21.42 -4.08
C ALA A 272 -7.31 22.66 -3.68
N ILE A 273 -7.16 23.60 -4.61
CA ILE A 273 -6.37 24.82 -4.40
C ILE A 273 -7.27 26.05 -4.53
N GLN A 274 -7.03 27.04 -3.67
CA GLN A 274 -7.52 28.39 -3.85
C GLN A 274 -6.34 29.36 -3.67
N PRO A 275 -5.96 30.19 -4.65
CA PRO A 275 -4.79 31.06 -4.54
C PRO A 275 -4.93 32.15 -3.45
N PHE A 276 -6.15 32.54 -3.11
CA PHE A 276 -6.44 33.52 -2.07
C PHE A 276 -7.51 32.96 -1.13
N PHE A 277 -7.17 32.79 0.15
CA PHE A 277 -8.07 32.20 1.14
C PHE A 277 -7.76 32.64 2.57
N VAL A 278 -8.69 32.31 3.46
CA VAL A 278 -8.56 32.54 4.91
C VAL A 278 -8.58 31.22 5.65
N GLU A 279 -7.61 31.00 6.53
CA GLU A 279 -7.54 29.86 7.43
C GLU A 279 -7.86 30.30 8.86
N LEU A 280 -8.71 29.55 9.56
CA LEU A 280 -9.07 29.82 10.95
C LEU A 280 -8.32 28.88 11.88
N THR A 281 -7.59 29.43 12.84
CA THR A 281 -7.01 28.67 13.94
C THR A 281 -7.96 28.77 15.14
N MET A 282 -8.63 27.66 15.44
CA MET A 282 -9.53 27.53 16.58
C MET A 282 -9.32 26.20 17.30
N PRO A 283 -9.54 26.14 18.62
CA PRO A 283 -9.50 24.88 19.35
C PRO A 283 -10.69 24.00 18.99
N TYR A 284 -10.55 22.69 19.23
CA TYR A 284 -11.61 21.70 19.02
C TYR A 284 -12.88 21.99 19.85
N SER A 285 -12.70 22.46 21.09
CA SER A 285 -13.80 22.84 21.97
C SER A 285 -13.44 24.08 22.79
N VAL A 286 -14.47 24.79 23.26
CA VAL A 286 -14.35 26.02 24.06
C VAL A 286 -15.35 25.99 25.21
N VAL A 287 -15.00 26.63 26.32
CA VAL A 287 -15.87 26.72 27.51
C VAL A 287 -16.79 27.93 27.37
N ARG A 288 -18.10 27.72 27.58
CA ARG A 288 -19.08 28.81 27.55
C ARG A 288 -18.78 29.83 28.64
N GLY A 289 -18.75 31.11 28.28
CA GLY A 289 -18.45 32.21 29.20
C GLY A 289 -16.96 32.49 29.38
N GLU A 290 -16.08 31.60 28.93
CA GLU A 290 -14.64 31.84 28.88
C GLU A 290 -14.25 32.41 27.52
N SER A 291 -13.31 33.34 27.52
CA SER A 291 -12.81 33.92 26.29
C SER A 291 -11.67 33.09 25.72
N PHE A 292 -11.70 32.84 24.41
CA PHE A 292 -10.61 32.23 23.67
C PHE A 292 -10.15 33.14 22.54
N THR A 293 -8.92 32.93 22.05
CA THR A 293 -8.37 33.69 20.93
C THR A 293 -8.65 32.98 19.62
N LEU A 294 -9.53 33.56 18.80
CA LEU A 294 -9.75 33.13 17.42
C LEU A 294 -8.76 33.86 16.52
N LYS A 295 -7.94 33.12 15.77
CA LYS A 295 -7.03 33.70 14.77
C LYS A 295 -7.52 33.39 13.36
N ALA A 296 -7.53 34.39 12.49
CA ALA A 296 -7.74 34.21 11.06
C ALA A 296 -6.48 34.64 10.32
N THR A 297 -5.94 33.75 9.49
CA THR A 297 -4.78 34.02 8.64
C THR A 297 -5.21 34.07 7.20
N VAL A 298 -5.03 35.22 6.57
CA VAL A 298 -5.23 35.41 5.14
C VAL A 298 -3.94 35.06 4.40
N PHE A 299 -4.04 34.19 3.40
CA PHE A 299 -2.93 33.81 2.53
C PHE A 299 -3.17 34.37 1.13
N ASN A 300 -2.12 34.94 0.53
CA ASN A 300 -2.11 35.35 -0.86
C ASN A 300 -0.99 34.63 -1.61
N TYR A 301 -1.38 33.69 -2.48
CA TYR A 301 -0.52 33.01 -3.44
C TYR A 301 -0.73 33.54 -4.88
N LEU A 302 -1.50 34.62 -5.07
CA LEU A 302 -1.56 35.32 -6.34
C LEU A 302 -0.25 36.09 -6.56
N THR A 303 0.15 36.23 -7.82
CA THR A 303 1.31 37.04 -8.23
C THR A 303 1.09 38.55 -7.98
N ALA A 304 -0.16 38.98 -7.84
CA ALA A 304 -0.52 40.38 -7.59
C ALA A 304 -0.52 40.74 -6.09
N CYS A 305 -0.08 41.96 -5.77
CA CYS A 305 -0.30 42.55 -4.45
C CYS A 305 -1.74 43.07 -4.33
N ILE A 306 -2.49 42.51 -3.39
CA ILE A 306 -3.90 42.85 -3.15
C ILE A 306 -4.05 43.58 -1.82
N ARG A 307 -5.03 44.49 -1.75
CA ARG A 307 -5.38 45.18 -0.50
C ARG A 307 -6.52 44.42 0.18
N VAL A 308 -6.25 43.85 1.35
CA VAL A 308 -7.19 42.99 2.08
C VAL A 308 -7.74 43.71 3.30
N SER A 309 -9.03 43.54 3.57
CA SER A 309 -9.69 43.86 4.82
C SER A 309 -10.27 42.57 5.40
N VAL A 310 -10.15 42.38 6.71
CA VAL A 310 -10.64 41.17 7.38
C VAL A 310 -11.59 41.61 8.47
N THR A 311 -12.79 41.06 8.48
CA THR A 311 -13.81 41.40 9.48
C THR A 311 -14.46 40.13 10.01
N LEU A 312 -14.87 40.16 11.27
CA LEU A 312 -15.65 39.11 11.91
C LEU A 312 -17.11 39.56 11.97
N ALA A 313 -17.99 38.85 11.25
CA ALA A 313 -19.42 39.16 11.26
C ALA A 313 -20.02 39.01 12.67
N GLN A 314 -20.89 39.95 13.05
CA GLN A 314 -21.54 39.91 14.36
C GLN A 314 -22.57 38.77 14.44
N SER A 315 -22.73 38.19 15.63
CA SER A 315 -23.69 37.12 15.89
C SER A 315 -24.24 37.23 17.31
N THR A 316 -25.44 36.71 17.55
CA THR A 316 -26.00 36.58 18.91
C THR A 316 -25.35 35.46 19.72
N HIS A 317 -24.65 34.53 19.06
CA HIS A 317 -24.06 33.35 19.69
C HIS A 317 -22.75 33.61 20.42
N PHE A 318 -22.07 34.73 20.13
CA PHE A 318 -20.78 35.09 20.73
C PHE A 318 -20.62 36.60 20.84
N LEU A 319 -19.71 37.03 21.72
CA LEU A 319 -19.13 38.37 21.69
C LEU A 319 -17.71 38.27 21.16
N ALA A 320 -17.28 39.26 20.38
CA ALA A 320 -15.91 39.33 19.89
C ALA A 320 -15.35 40.74 20.00
N ALA A 321 -14.09 40.85 20.43
CA ALA A 321 -13.33 42.08 20.44
C ALA A 321 -11.98 41.86 19.73
N PRO A 322 -11.56 42.75 18.81
CA PRO A 322 -10.26 42.63 18.16
C PRO A 322 -9.14 42.78 19.20
N VAL A 323 -8.09 41.97 19.08
CA VAL A 323 -6.95 41.99 20.02
C VAL A 323 -6.06 43.23 19.79
N GLU A 324 -5.97 43.70 18.54
CA GLU A 324 -5.17 44.87 18.15
C GLU A 324 -6.09 45.95 17.55
N LYS A 325 -5.68 47.23 17.65
CA LYS A 325 -6.33 48.31 16.90
C LYS A 325 -5.97 48.13 15.42
N GLU A 326 -6.95 47.70 14.63
CA GLU A 326 -6.74 47.32 13.23
C GLU A 326 -6.55 48.53 12.32
N GLU A 327 -5.62 48.43 11.36
CA GLU A 327 -5.67 49.21 10.12
C GLU A 327 -6.84 48.65 9.29
N GLU A 328 -7.74 49.52 8.78
CA GLU A 328 -8.94 49.09 8.03
C GLU A 328 -8.65 48.15 6.86
N SER A 329 -7.44 48.25 6.29
CA SER A 329 -6.98 47.38 5.22
C SER A 329 -5.46 47.40 5.09
N ARG A 330 -4.88 46.28 4.64
CA ARG A 330 -3.43 46.13 4.44
C ARG A 330 -3.11 45.50 3.10
N CYS A 331 -2.01 45.93 2.48
CA CYS A 331 -1.51 45.31 1.25
C CYS A 331 -0.82 43.97 1.57
N LEU A 332 -1.20 42.92 0.84
CA LEU A 332 -0.65 41.58 0.91
C LEU A 332 -0.13 41.18 -0.47
N CYS A 333 1.18 41.06 -0.59
CA CYS A 333 1.86 40.65 -1.82
C CYS A 333 1.95 39.12 -1.96
N GLU A 334 2.50 38.66 -3.08
CA GLU A 334 2.72 37.24 -3.38
C GLU A 334 3.44 36.52 -2.22
N ASN A 335 2.97 35.32 -1.89
CA ASN A 335 3.43 34.50 -0.78
C ASN A 335 3.33 35.21 0.60
N GLY A 336 2.58 36.31 0.66
CA GLY A 336 2.31 37.05 1.88
C GLY A 336 1.21 36.40 2.71
N ARG A 337 1.33 36.54 4.03
CA ARG A 337 0.25 36.19 4.98
C ARG A 337 -0.01 37.31 5.99
N LYS A 338 -1.26 37.47 6.38
CA LYS A 338 -1.66 38.39 7.46
C LYS A 338 -2.57 37.67 8.42
N THR A 339 -2.19 37.67 9.70
CA THR A 339 -3.03 37.15 10.77
C THR A 339 -3.68 38.31 11.52
N VAL A 340 -4.98 38.13 11.80
CA VAL A 340 -5.78 38.97 12.70
C VAL A 340 -6.37 38.08 13.78
N ALA A 341 -6.66 38.65 14.95
CA ALA A 341 -7.11 37.90 16.10
C ALA A 341 -8.23 38.62 16.84
N TRP A 342 -9.22 37.85 17.27
CA TRP A 342 -10.30 38.31 18.14
C TRP A 342 -10.30 37.52 19.43
N LEU A 343 -10.53 38.22 20.54
CA LEU A 343 -10.94 37.61 21.79
C LEU A 343 -12.44 37.34 21.71
N VAL A 344 -12.81 36.07 21.66
CA VAL A 344 -14.19 35.62 21.46
C VAL A 344 -14.71 34.96 22.73
N THR A 345 -15.87 35.42 23.22
CA THR A 345 -16.58 34.83 24.37
C THR A 345 -17.87 34.15 23.88
N PRO A 346 -17.97 32.82 23.89
CA PRO A 346 -19.17 32.09 23.50
C PRO A 346 -20.32 32.32 24.49
N ARG A 347 -21.53 32.56 23.97
CA ARG A 347 -22.77 32.72 24.76
C ARG A 347 -23.70 31.52 24.65
N SER A 348 -23.83 30.96 23.44
CA SER A 348 -24.65 29.78 23.19
C SER A 348 -23.88 28.48 23.47
N LEU A 349 -24.59 27.40 23.80
CA LEU A 349 -24.01 26.07 23.95
C LEU A 349 -24.05 25.32 22.61
N GLY A 350 -22.99 24.54 22.35
CA GLY A 350 -22.93 23.59 21.24
C GLY A 350 -22.72 24.23 19.87
N LYS A 351 -22.77 23.34 18.86
CA LYS A 351 -23.03 23.65 17.47
C LYS A 351 -24.20 22.78 17.04
#